data_AF-Q8L6P5-F1
#
_entry.id   AF-Q8L6P5-F1
#
_cell.length_a   1.000
_cell.length_b   1.000
_cell.length_c   1.000
_cell.angle_alpha   90.00
_cell.angle_beta   90.00
_cell.angle_gamma   90.00
#
_symmetry.space_group_name_H-M   'P 1'
#
loop_
_entity.id
_entity.type
_entity.pdbx_description
1 polymer ?
#
loop_
_entity_poly.entity_id
_entity_poly.type
_entity_poly.pdbx_seq_one_letter_code
_entity_poly.pdbx_strand_id
1 'polypeptide(L)' 'RRRWCNQLSPNVAHRPFSQAEDETILAAHARLGNKWATIARLLNGR' A
#
# COMPACT_ATOMS: atom_id res chain seq x y z
N ARG A 1 -24.51 -16.74 -4.91
CA ARG A 1 -23.07 -16.42 -4.90
C ARG A 1 -22.90 -14.91 -5.03
N ARG A 2 -22.98 -14.17 -3.91
CA ARG A 2 -22.76 -12.71 -3.82
C ARG A 2 -21.68 -12.46 -2.77
N ARG A 3 -20.45 -12.89 -3.07
CA ARG A 3 -19.27 -12.45 -2.34
C ARG A 3 -18.60 -11.44 -3.26
N TRP A 4 -18.10 -10.34 -2.70
CA TRP A 4 -17.40 -9.29 -3.41
C TRP A 4 -18.25 -8.26 -4.17
N CYS A 5 -19.05 -7.46 -3.46
CA CYS A 5 -19.41 -6.14 -3.97
C CYS A 5 -19.25 -4.98 -3.00
N ASN A 6 -19.00 -5.16 -1.69
CA ASN A 6 -19.05 -4.01 -0.77
C ASN A 6 -18.12 -4.16 0.44
N GLN A 7 -16.81 -4.13 0.20
CA GLN A 7 -15.88 -3.71 1.26
C GLN A 7 -14.77 -2.81 0.71
N LEU A 8 -15.13 -1.93 -0.22
CA LEU A 8 -14.37 -0.70 -0.41
C LEU A 8 -15.08 0.34 0.43
N SER A 9 -14.66 0.45 1.68
CA SER A 9 -15.04 1.57 2.54
C SER A 9 -14.82 2.85 1.72
N PRO A 10 -15.79 3.78 1.63
CA PRO A 10 -15.61 5.04 0.89
C PRO A 10 -14.51 5.93 1.49
N ASN A 11 -13.96 5.51 2.64
CA ASN A 11 -12.86 6.15 3.35
C ASN A 11 -11.48 5.54 3.02
N VAL A 12 -11.41 4.50 2.18
CA VAL A 12 -10.14 4.09 1.58
C VAL A 12 -9.78 5.18 0.58
N ALA A 13 -8.83 6.02 0.98
CA ALA A 13 -8.28 7.05 0.13
C ALA A 13 -7.70 6.36 -1.12
N HIS A 14 -8.47 6.33 -2.20
CA HIS A 14 -8.10 5.79 -3.52
C HIS A 14 -7.11 6.74 -4.23
N ARG A 15 -6.24 7.38 -3.46
CA ARG A 15 -5.25 8.31 -3.96
C ARG A 15 -4.14 7.48 -4.59
N PRO A 16 -3.64 7.86 -5.79
CA PRO A 16 -2.44 7.26 -6.31
C PRO A 16 -1.31 7.43 -5.28
N PHE A 17 -0.42 6.43 -5.20
CA PHE A 17 0.83 6.60 -4.47
C PHE A 17 1.51 7.87 -4.98
N SER A 18 1.94 8.73 -4.06
CA SER A 18 2.75 9.87 -4.44
C SER A 18 4.15 9.38 -4.81
N GLN A 19 4.85 10.15 -5.64
CA GLN A 19 6.18 9.77 -6.11
C GLN A 19 7.18 9.50 -4.97
N ALA A 20 7.08 10.26 -3.87
CA ALA A 20 7.88 10.03 -2.66
C ALA A 20 7.63 8.67 -2.00
N GLU A 21 6.39 8.19 -2.08
CA GLU A 21 5.98 6.92 -1.51
C GLU A 21 6.38 5.75 -2.42
N ASP A 22 6.28 5.92 -3.74
CA ASP A 22 6.85 4.99 -4.73
C ASP A 22 8.36 4.84 -4.56
N GLU A 23 9.10 5.94 -4.40
CA GLU A 23 10.54 5.91 -4.13
C GLU A 23 10.87 5.16 -2.83
N THR A 24 10.06 5.38 -1.79
CA THR A 24 10.21 4.67 -0.51
C THR A 24 9.92 3.18 -0.67
N ILE A 25 8.89 2.79 -1.43
CA ILE A 25 8.57 1.39 -1.74
C ILE A 25 9.71 0.75 -2.51
N LEU A 26 10.23 1.40 -3.54
CA LEU A 26 11.33 0.88 -4.36
C LEU A 26 12.62 0.74 -3.54
N ALA A 27 12.97 1.74 -2.74
CA ALA A 27 14.13 1.70 -1.85
C ALA A 27 13.99 0.60 -0.78
N ALA A 28 12.80 0.48 -0.17
CA ALA A 28 12.52 -0.54 0.81
C ALA A 28 12.50 -1.95 0.19
N HIS A 29 11.94 -2.11 -1.01
CA HIS A 29 11.93 -3.38 -1.74
C HIS A 29 13.34 -3.80 -2.17
N ALA A 30 14.18 -2.85 -2.61
CA ALA A 30 15.58 -3.13 -2.91
C ALA A 30 16.36 -3.63 -1.68
N ARG A 31 15.99 -3.17 -0.48
CA ARG A 31 16.66 -3.51 0.78
C ARG A 31 16.07 -4.74 1.49
N LEU A 32 14.75 -4.92 1.44
CA LEU A 32 14.00 -5.93 2.20
C LEU A 32 13.48 -7.08 1.33
N GLY A 33 13.43 -6.89 0.00
CA GLY A 33 12.87 -7.84 -0.96
C GLY A 33 11.35 -7.95 -0.85
N ASN A 34 10.84 -9.19 -0.96
CA ASN A 34 9.42 -9.54 -0.93
C ASN A 34 8.78 -9.47 0.48
N LYS A 35 9.15 -8.46 1.28
CA LYS A 35 8.63 -8.22 2.63
C LYS A 35 7.61 -7.10 2.64
N TRP A 36 6.55 -7.25 1.84
CA TRP A 36 5.51 -6.24 1.67
C TRP A 36 4.86 -5.79 2.98
N ALA A 37 4.67 -6.68 3.95
CA ALA A 37 4.15 -6.32 5.27
C ALA A 37 5.04 -5.30 6.02
N THR A 38 6.36 -5.39 5.85
CA THR A 38 7.30 -4.44 6.45
C THR A 38 7.31 -3.12 5.68
N ILE A 39 7.26 -3.20 4.35
CA ILE A 39 7.22 -2.02 3.47
C ILE A 39 5.93 -1.22 3.72
N ALA A 40 4.78 -1.88 3.80
CA ALA A 40 3.50 -1.24 4.13
C ALA A 40 3.55 -0.54 5.51
N ARG A 41 4.27 -1.11 6.48
CA ARG A 41 4.44 -0.51 7.81
C ARG A 41 5.32 0.76 7.79
N LEU A 42 6.18 0.92 6.78
CA LEU A 42 6.97 2.15 6.57
C LEU A 42 6.11 3.28 5.97
N LEU A 43 5.06 2.95 5.22
CA LEU A 43 4.13 3.90 4.60
C LEU A 43 3.04 4.36 5.58
N ASN A 44 3.45 4.68 6.81
CA ASN A 44 2.63 4.97 7.99
C ASN A 44 1.38 5.81 7.65
N GLY A 45 0.18 5.20 7.67
CA GLY A 45 -1.09 5.88 7.45
C GLY A 45 -2.01 5.33 6.34
N ARG A 46 -1.78 4.11 5.86
CA ARG A 46 -2.68 3.39 4.92
C ARG A 46 -2.82 1.93 5.27
#